data_AF-A0A453JYU1-F1
#
_entry.id   AF-A0A453JYU1-F1
#
_cell.length_a   1.000
_cell.length_b   1.000
_cell.length_c   1.000
_cell.angle_alpha   90.00
_cell.angle_beta   90.00
_cell.angle_gamma   90.00
#
_symmetry.space_group_name_H-M   'P 1'
#
loop_
_entity.id
_entity.type
_entity.pdbx_description
1 polymer ?
#
loop_
_entity_poly.entity_id
_entity_poly.type
_entity_poly.pdbx_seq_one_letter_code
_entity_poly.pdbx_strand_id
1 'polypeptide(L)'
;ALIADFELSEGIYSRAKIEDSDSVCLWLGANVMLEYSCDEANELLKSNLENARASLEVLVGDLHFLRDQQTITQVTIARIFNWDVHQRRSKQSVMKET
;
A
#
# COMPACT_ATOMS: atom_id res chain seq x y z
N ALA A 1 -27.40 -29.15 -9.30
CA ALA A 1 -26.43 -28.60 -10.25
C ALA A 1 -26.63 -27.10 -10.36
N LEU A 2 -25.58 -26.34 -10.09
CA LEU A 2 -25.61 -24.89 -10.12
C LEU A 2 -25.62 -24.43 -11.59
N ILE A 3 -26.54 -23.53 -11.94
CA ILE A 3 -26.57 -22.87 -13.24
C ILE A 3 -26.02 -21.47 -13.02
N ALA A 4 -24.98 -21.11 -13.76
CA ALA A 4 -24.33 -19.82 -13.67
C ALA A 4 -24.17 -19.20 -15.07
N ASP A 5 -24.14 -17.88 -15.11
CA ASP A 5 -23.84 -17.12 -16.32
C ASP A 5 -22.33 -16.84 -16.35
N PHE A 6 -21.62 -17.48 -17.28
CA PHE A 6 -20.18 -17.36 -17.46
C PHE A 6 -19.85 -16.19 -18.38
N GLU A 7 -18.90 -15.36 -17.97
CA GLU A 7 -18.38 -14.28 -18.79
C GLU A 7 -17.41 -14.85 -19.85
N LEU A 8 -17.77 -14.70 -21.13
CA LEU A 8 -16.91 -15.09 -22.26
C LEU A 8 -16.06 -13.92 -22.75
N SER A 9 -16.61 -12.71 -22.62
CA SER A 9 -16.00 -11.44 -22.96
C SER A 9 -16.75 -10.34 -22.20
N GLU A 10 -16.18 -9.14 -22.16
CA GLU A 10 -16.75 -8.00 -21.44
C GLU A 10 -18.21 -7.74 -21.90
N GLY A 11 -19.16 -7.93 -20.98
CA GLY A 11 -20.59 -7.77 -21.25
C GLY A 11 -21.27 -8.91 -22.02
N ILE A 12 -20.56 -9.97 -22.38
CA ILE A 12 -21.10 -11.16 -23.07
C ILE A 12 -21.08 -12.35 -22.12
N TYR A 13 -22.27 -12.80 -21.75
CA TYR A 13 -22.47 -13.90 -20.81
C TYR A 13 -23.19 -15.07 -21.47
N SER A 14 -22.81 -16.29 -21.08
CA SER A 14 -23.47 -17.52 -21.52
C SER A 14 -23.83 -18.39 -20.33
N ARG A 15 -25.04 -18.96 -20.33
CA ARG A 15 -25.52 -19.80 -19.25
C ARG A 15 -24.99 -21.21 -19.39
N ALA A 16 -24.30 -21.70 -18.38
CA ALA A 16 -23.85 -23.08 -18.32
C ALA A 16 -24.09 -23.70 -16.95
N LYS A 17 -24.08 -25.04 -16.95
CA LYS A 17 -24.24 -25.85 -15.74
C LYS A 17 -22.84 -26.16 -15.21
N ILE A 18 -22.61 -25.87 -13.93
CA ILE A 18 -21.38 -26.23 -13.24
C ILE A 18 -21.48 -27.68 -12.81
N GLU A 19 -20.43 -28.45 -13.10
CA GLU A 19 -20.23 -29.80 -12.58
C GLU A 19 -19.55 -29.71 -11.21
N ASP A 20 -19.88 -30.65 -10.33
CA ASP A 20 -19.26 -30.70 -9.00
C ASP A 20 -17.80 -31.13 -9.17
N SER A 21 -16.88 -30.22 -8.83
CA SER A 21 -15.43 -30.41 -8.89
C SER A 21 -14.80 -30.08 -7.55
N ASP A 22 -13.83 -30.89 -7.13
CA ASP A 22 -13.07 -30.68 -5.88
C ASP A 22 -11.81 -29.84 -6.09
N SER A 23 -11.54 -29.42 -7.33
CA SER A 23 -10.40 -28.60 -7.72
C SER A 23 -10.80 -27.32 -8.48
N VAL A 24 -9.94 -26.31 -8.37
CA VAL A 24 -10.07 -24.99 -9.00
C VAL A 24 -8.74 -24.56 -9.61
N CYS A 25 -8.79 -23.84 -10.73
CA CYS A 25 -7.61 -23.26 -11.36
C CYS A 25 -7.40 -21.82 -10.90
N LEU A 26 -6.25 -21.54 -10.30
CA LEU A 26 -5.86 -20.20 -9.86
C LEU A 26 -4.76 -19.63 -10.75
N TRP A 27 -4.90 -18.34 -11.09
CA TRP A 27 -3.88 -17.58 -11.79
C TRP A 27 -2.92 -16.94 -10.81
N LEU A 28 -1.65 -17.34 -10.83
CA LEU A 28 -0.63 -16.88 -9.88
C LEU A 28 0.18 -15.69 -10.41
N GLY A 29 -0.07 -15.28 -11.65
CA GLY A 29 0.72 -14.25 -12.34
C GLY A 29 1.85 -14.84 -13.18
N ALA A 30 2.65 -13.98 -13.80
CA ALA A 30 3.77 -14.38 -14.68
C ALA A 30 3.38 -15.41 -15.77
N ASN A 31 2.14 -15.35 -16.27
CA ASN A 31 1.56 -16.30 -17.21
C ASN A 31 1.46 -17.75 -16.71
N VAL A 32 1.36 -17.95 -15.39
CA VAL A 32 1.24 -19.27 -14.75
C VAL A 32 -0.14 -19.43 -14.11
N MET A 33 -0.79 -20.55 -14.47
CA MET A 33 -2.01 -21.05 -13.85
C MET A 33 -1.74 -22.42 -13.26
N LEU A 34 -2.23 -22.69 -12.05
CA LEU A 34 -2.13 -23.99 -11.40
C LEU A 34 -3.49 -24.44 -10.87
N GLU A 35 -3.71 -25.74 -10.95
CA GLU A 35 -4.86 -26.41 -10.34
C GLU A 35 -4.55 -26.71 -8.88
N TYR A 36 -5.50 -26.39 -8.00
CA TYR A 36 -5.45 -26.65 -6.56
C TYR A 36 -6.74 -27.32 -6.12
N SER A 37 -6.69 -28.09 -5.03
CA SER A 37 -7.93 -28.48 -4.36
C SER A 37 -8.66 -27.24 -3.79
N CYS A 38 -9.97 -27.34 -3.61
CA CYS A 38 -10.77 -26.26 -3.02
C CYS A 38 -10.24 -25.81 -1.64
N ASP A 39 -9.73 -26.75 -0.83
CA ASP A 39 -9.17 -26.45 0.50
C ASP A 39 -7.84 -25.69 0.40
N GLU A 40 -6.89 -26.17 -0.40
CA GLU A 40 -5.59 -25.51 -0.62
C GLU A 40 -5.78 -24.11 -1.24
N ALA A 41 -6.70 -23.97 -2.20
CA ALA A 41 -7.02 -22.68 -2.80
C ALA A 41 -7.56 -21.69 -1.76
N ASN A 42 -8.43 -22.15 -0.86
CA ASN A 42 -8.98 -21.31 0.20
C ASN A 42 -7.90 -20.89 1.21
N GLU A 43 -7.02 -21.80 1.61
CA GLU A 43 -5.88 -21.48 2.48
C GLU A 43 -4.92 -20.47 1.82
N LEU A 44 -4.58 -20.68 0.54
CA LEU A 44 -3.72 -19.78 -0.22
C LEU A 44 -4.32 -18.36 -0.30
N LEU A 45 -5.61 -18.26 -0.63
CA LEU A 45 -6.31 -16.97 -0.74
C LEU A 45 -6.42 -16.27 0.62
N LYS A 46 -6.68 -17.01 1.71
CA LYS A 46 -6.68 -16.45 3.07
C LYS A 46 -5.32 -15.94 3.48
N SER A 47 -4.25 -16.71 3.25
CA SER A 47 -2.89 -16.28 3.54
C SER A 47 -2.49 -15.04 2.74
N ASN A 48 -2.84 -14.98 1.45
CA ASN A 48 -2.59 -13.80 0.63
C ASN A 48 -3.35 -12.56 1.15
N LEU A 49 -4.63 -12.73 1.54
CA LEU A 49 -5.43 -11.66 2.14
C LEU A 49 -4.82 -11.14 3.45
N GLU A 50 -4.36 -12.04 4.32
CA GLU A 50 -3.71 -11.68 5.59
C GLU A 50 -2.39 -10.93 5.34
N ASN A 51 -1.56 -11.42 4.42
CA ASN A 51 -0.30 -10.77 4.04
C ASN A 51 -0.53 -9.37 3.46
N ALA A 52 -1.55 -9.20 2.62
CA ALA A 52 -1.91 -7.90 2.05
C ALA A 52 -2.40 -6.93 3.13
N ARG A 53 -3.20 -7.41 4.10
CA ARG A 53 -3.66 -6.60 5.24
C ARG A 53 -2.52 -6.20 6.16
N ALA A 54 -1.64 -7.13 6.52
CA ALA A 54 -0.46 -6.83 7.32
C ALA A 54 0.46 -5.82 6.63
N SER A 55 0.67 -5.98 5.31
CA SER A 55 1.45 -5.02 4.51
C SER A 55 0.80 -3.64 4.49
N LEU A 56 -0.53 -3.56 4.39
CA LEU A 56 -1.26 -2.30 4.47
C LEU A 56 -1.09 -1.62 5.82
N GLU A 57 -1.17 -2.35 6.93
CA GLU A 57 -0.98 -1.79 8.28
C GLU A 57 0.42 -1.19 8.45
N VAL A 58 1.45 -1.91 7.98
CA VAL A 58 2.84 -1.39 8.00
C VAL A 58 2.94 -0.12 7.16
N LEU A 59 2.44 -0.11 5.93
CA LEU A 59 2.49 1.06 5.05
C LEU A 59 1.76 2.27 5.62
N VAL A 60 0.63 2.06 6.30
CA VAL A 60 -0.09 3.13 7.01
C VAL A 60 0.77 3.70 8.13
N GLY A 61 1.41 2.84 8.93
CA GLY A 61 2.34 3.26 9.97
C GLY A 61 3.51 4.09 9.42
N ASP A 62 4.12 3.63 8.33
CA ASP A 62 5.23 4.33 7.67
C ASP A 62 4.80 5.69 7.10
N LEU A 63 3.59 5.79 6.54
CA LEU A 63 3.05 7.06 6.06
C LEU A 63 2.84 8.07 7.21
N HIS A 64 2.36 7.60 8.37
CA HIS A 64 2.25 8.45 9.55
C HIS A 64 3.62 8.93 10.03
N PHE A 65 4.59 8.01 10.11
CA PHE A 65 5.96 8.36 10.47
C PHE A 65 6.55 9.41 9.52
N LEU A 66 6.41 9.23 8.20
CA LEU A 66 6.91 10.17 7.20
C LEU A 66 6.26 11.55 7.32
N ARG A 67 4.96 11.62 7.61
CA ARG A 67 4.25 12.89 7.84
C ARG A 67 4.82 13.63 9.05
N ASP A 68 5.09 12.92 10.14
CA ASP A 68 5.67 13.51 11.34
C ASP A 68 7.11 13.99 11.07
N GLN A 69 7.91 13.18 10.38
CA GLN A 69 9.26 13.58 9.96
C GLN A 69 9.25 14.83 9.10
N GLN A 70 8.35 14.91 8.11
CA GLN A 70 8.19 16.11 7.28
C GLN A 70 7.94 17.36 8.13
N THR A 71 7.01 17.26 9.08
CA THR A 71 6.65 18.37 9.98
C THR A 71 7.84 18.80 10.85
N ILE A 72 8.53 17.84 11.47
CA ILE A 72 9.70 18.10 12.32
C ILE A 72 10.83 18.75 11.52
N THR A 73 11.12 18.25 10.32
CA THR A 73 12.14 18.81 9.43
C THR A 73 11.79 20.25 9.05
N GLN A 74 10.54 20.53 8.68
CA GLN A 74 10.11 21.90 8.34
C GLN A 74 10.27 22.88 9.51
N VAL A 75 9.87 22.49 10.72
CA VAL A 75 10.05 23.33 11.93
C VAL A 75 11.53 23.54 12.24
N THR A 76 12.35 22.50 12.09
CA THR A 76 13.80 22.57 12.34
C THR A 76 14.46 23.54 11.37
N ILE A 77 14.12 23.48 10.08
CA ILE A 77 14.61 24.42 9.05
C ILE A 77 14.22 25.86 9.42
N ALA A 78 12.96 26.09 9.83
CA ALA A 78 12.51 27.42 10.24
C ALA A 78 13.27 27.95 11.47
N ARG A 79 13.54 27.09 12.46
CA ARG A 79 14.33 27.48 13.65
C ARG A 79 15.76 27.85 13.29
N ILE A 80 16.41 27.07 12.43
CA ILE A 80 17.78 27.34 11.96
C ILE A 80 17.82 28.67 11.22
N PHE A 81 16.84 28.92 10.34
CA PHE A 81 16.74 30.19 9.63
C PHE A 81 16.57 31.38 10.59
N ASN A 82 15.66 31.26 11.57
CA ASN A 82 15.46 32.31 12.58
C ASN A 82 16.74 32.58 13.38
N TRP A 83 17.45 31.52 13.80
CA TRP A 83 18.71 31.65 14.52
C TRP A 83 19.80 32.35 13.69
N ASP A 84 19.93 32.01 12.39
CA ASP A 84 20.87 32.67 11.48
C ASP A 84 20.57 34.17 11.32
N VAL A 85 19.29 34.53 11.15
CA VAL A 85 18.87 35.94 11.09
C VAL A 85 19.20 36.69 12.39
N HIS A 86 18.91 36.10 13.55
CA HIS A 86 19.25 36.69 14.84
C HIS A 86 20.77 36.88 14.99
N GLN A 87 21.57 35.88 14.63
CA GLN A 87 23.02 35.95 14.71
C GLN A 87 23.58 37.07 13.82
N ARG A 88 23.08 37.21 12.58
CA ARG A 88 23.51 38.29 11.66
C ARG A 88 23.16 39.67 12.20
N ARG A 89 21.96 39.84 12.78
CA ARG A 89 21.53 41.11 13.40
C ARG A 89 22.41 41.48 14.60
N SER A 90 22.70 40.53 15.49
CA SER A 90 23.57 40.78 16.65
C SER A 90 24.99 41.16 16.24
N LYS A 91 25.53 40.57 15.16
CA LYS A 91 26.85 40.98 14.63
C LYS A 91 26.83 42.40 14.07
N GLN A 92 25.74 42.81 13.41
CA GLN A 92 25.58 44.17 12.87
C GLN A 92 25.38 45.24 13.95
N SER A 93 24.68 44.93 15.07
CA SER A 93 24.53 45.88 16.17
C SER A 93 25.85 46.16 16.88
N VAL A 94 26.68 45.13 17.10
CA VAL A 94 28.00 45.27 17.71
C VAL A 94 28.94 46.13 16.84
N MET A 95 28.90 45.98 15.52
CA MET A 95 29.70 46.78 14.58
C MET A 95 29.29 48.27 14.51
N LYS A 96 28.10 48.65 14.98
CA LYS A 96 27.65 50.05 15.00
C LYS A 96 28.01 50.79 16.28
N GLU A 97 28.36 50.08 17.34
CA GLU A 97 28.71 50.67 18.65
C GLU A 97 30.21 50.89 18.82
N THR A 98 31.05 50.28 17.98
CA THR A 98 32.48 50.57 17.78
C THR A 98 32.70 51.55 16.66
#